data_AF-A0A7J5WPI9-F1
#
_entry.id   AF-A0A7J5WPI9-F1
#
_cell.length_a   1.000
_cell.length_b   1.000
_cell.length_c   1.000
_cell.angle_alpha   90.00
_cell.angle_beta   90.00
_cell.angle_gamma   90.00
#
_symmetry.space_group_name_H-M   'P 1'
#
loop_
_entity.id
_entity.type
_entity.pdbx_description
1 polymer ?
#
loop_
_entity_poly.entity_id
_entity_poly.type
_entity_poly.pdbx_seq_one_letter_code
_entity_poly.pdbx_strand_id
1 'polypeptide(L)' 'MKLWSKANTSTTEIVEQFTVGNDKDFDLLLAPFDVLGSIAHTKMLASVELLTAEECSLLVNALQ' A
#
# COMPACT_ATOMS: atom_id res chain seq x y z
N MET A 1 -10.12 -8.97 2.87
CA MET A 1 -10.11 -8.72 1.41
C MET A 1 -8.68 -8.35 1.03
N LYS A 2 -8.07 -9.00 0.03
CA LYS A 2 -6.71 -8.68 -0.41
C LYS A 2 -6.79 -7.67 -1.56
N LEU A 3 -6.03 -6.59 -1.47
CA LEU A 3 -6.02 -5.52 -2.48
C LEU A 3 -5.57 -6.02 -3.86
N TRP A 4 -4.74 -7.06 -3.91
CA TRP A 4 -4.20 -7.64 -5.14
C TRP A 4 -5.03 -8.81 -5.71
N SER A 5 -6.10 -9.22 -5.05
CA SER A 5 -6.95 -10.32 -5.55
C SER A 5 -7.80 -9.85 -6.72
N LYS A 6 -7.73 -10.57 -7.84
CA LYS A 6 -8.66 -10.39 -8.96
C LYS A 6 -10.05 -10.89 -8.57
N ALA A 7 -11.08 -10.20 -9.04
CA ALA A 7 -12.46 -10.65 -8.88
C ALA A 7 -12.62 -12.07 -9.43
N ASN A 8 -13.34 -12.93 -8.70
CA ASN A 8 -13.67 -14.32 -9.08
C ASN A 8 -12.52 -15.33 -9.12
N THR A 9 -11.38 -15.06 -8.48
CA THR A 9 -10.31 -16.06 -8.36
C THR A 9 -10.15 -16.50 -6.90
N SER A 10 -10.57 -17.73 -6.61
CA SER A 10 -10.24 -18.42 -5.35
C SER A 10 -8.78 -18.84 -5.42
N THR A 11 -7.91 -18.18 -4.64
CA THR A 11 -6.53 -18.67 -4.44
C THR A 11 -6.59 -19.80 -3.42
N THR A 12 -6.08 -20.98 -3.79
CA THR A 12 -6.03 -22.11 -2.85
C THR A 12 -5.15 -21.75 -1.66
N GLU A 13 -5.60 -22.08 -0.45
CA GLU A 13 -4.90 -21.79 0.81
C GLU A 13 -3.45 -22.29 0.84
N ILE A 14 -3.18 -23.43 0.19
CA ILE A 14 -1.82 -24.00 0.03
C ILE A 14 -0.90 -23.07 -0.76
N VAL A 15 -1.40 -22.48 -1.86
CA VAL A 15 -0.61 -21.56 -2.69
C VAL A 15 -0.30 -20.31 -1.87
N GLU A 16 -1.27 -19.80 -1.14
CA GLU A 16 -1.10 -18.63 -0.28
C GLU A 16 -0.08 -18.86 0.83
N GLN A 17 -0.16 -19.97 1.57
CA GLN A 17 0.82 -20.28 2.61
C GLN A 17 2.24 -20.40 2.04
N PHE A 18 2.39 -21.00 0.86
CA PHE A 18 3.68 -21.12 0.21
C PHE A 18 4.24 -19.77 -0.26
N THR A 19 3.41 -18.89 -0.81
CA THR A 19 3.88 -17.62 -1.39
C THR A 19 4.00 -16.48 -0.39
N VAL A 20 3.18 -16.47 0.68
CA VAL A 20 3.14 -15.38 1.66
C VAL A 20 4.09 -15.64 2.84
N GLY A 21 4.35 -16.91 3.20
CA GLY A 21 5.35 -17.27 4.20
C GLY A 21 5.38 -16.35 5.44
N ASN A 22 6.53 -15.69 5.66
CA ASN A 22 6.78 -14.76 6.77
C ASN A 22 6.60 -13.29 6.39
N ASP A 23 5.94 -12.99 5.27
CA ASP A 23 5.80 -11.62 4.75
C ASP A 23 5.24 -10.67 5.80
N LYS A 24 4.29 -11.11 6.63
CA LYS A 24 3.73 -10.27 7.71
C LYS A 24 4.77 -9.77 8.71
N ASP A 25 5.77 -10.58 9.03
CA ASP A 25 6.84 -10.19 9.95
C ASP A 25 7.76 -9.16 9.29
N PHE A 26 8.07 -9.35 8.01
CA PHE A 26 8.87 -8.40 7.23
C PHE A 26 8.10 -7.10 6.93
N ASP A 27 6.80 -7.17 6.65
CA ASP A 27 5.92 -6.04 6.41
C ASP A 27 5.93 -5.09 7.62
N LEU A 28 5.91 -5.63 8.85
CA LEU A 28 6.03 -4.81 10.07
C LEU A 28 7.37 -4.06 10.15
N LEU A 29 8.47 -4.71 9.74
CA LEU A 29 9.79 -4.08 9.71
C LEU A 29 9.90 -3.02 8.61
N LEU A 30 9.19 -3.23 7.49
CA LEU A 30 9.23 -2.36 6.31
C LEU A 30 8.20 -1.24 6.34
N ALA A 31 7.18 -1.32 7.21
CA ALA A 31 6.09 -0.36 7.31
C ALA A 31 6.54 1.12 7.37
N PRO A 32 7.60 1.52 8.12
CA PRO A 32 8.05 2.91 8.12
C PRO A 32 8.54 3.38 6.75
N PHE A 33 9.15 2.49 5.96
CA PHE A 33 9.64 2.80 4.62
C PHE A 33 8.51 2.83 3.59
N ASP A 34 7.50 1.97 3.77
CA ASP A 34 6.27 1.99 2.95
C ASP A 34 5.50 3.31 3.15
N VAL A 35 5.40 3.80 4.39
CA VAL A 35 4.82 5.11 4.71
C VAL A 35 5.59 6.24 4.01
N LEU A 36 6.93 6.22 4.06
CA LEU A 36 7.77 7.21 3.36
C LEU A 36 7.53 7.18 1.84
N GLY A 37 7.45 5.98 1.25
CA GLY A 37 7.13 5.79 -0.16
C GLY A 37 5.73 6.32 -0.51
N SER A 38 4.74 6.04 0.34
CA SER A 38 3.37 6.51 0.18
C SER A 38 3.27 8.03 0.22
N ILE A 39 3.94 8.70 1.17
CA ILE A 39 4.00 10.18 1.23
C ILE A 39 4.61 10.76 -0.05
N ALA A 40 5.70 10.16 -0.54
CA ALA A 40 6.33 10.60 -1.79
C ALA A 40 5.39 10.40 -2.99
N HIS A 41 4.68 9.26 -3.04
CA HIS A 41 3.72 8.96 -4.10
C HIS A 41 2.52 9.94 -4.08
N THR A 42 1.97 10.25 -2.90
CA THR A 42 0.90 11.25 -2.75
C THR A 42 1.32 12.62 -3.29
N LYS A 43 2.54 13.09 -2.95
CA LYS A 43 3.08 14.36 -3.48
C LYS A 43 3.26 14.32 -5.00
N MET A 44 3.72 13.19 -5.53
CA MET A 44 3.85 12.99 -6.97
C MET A 44 2.48 13.06 -7.67
N LEU A 45 1.45 12.39 -7.14
CA LEU A 45 0.09 12.43 -7.70
C LEU A 45 -0.48 13.86 -7.75
N ALA A 46 -0.23 14.67 -6.72
CA ALA A 46 -0.61 16.07 -6.71
C ALA A 46 0.13 16.89 -7.79
N SER A 47 1.41 16.59 -8.04
CA SER A 47 2.22 17.29 -9.05
C SER A 47 1.76 17.02 -10.49
N VAL A 48 1.04 15.92 -10.72
CA VAL A 48 0.43 15.58 -12.01
C VAL A 48 -1.08 15.80 -12.02
N GLU A 49 -1.59 16.57 -11.04
CA GLU A 49 -2.99 16.98 -10.93
C GLU A 49 -4.01 15.83 -10.80
N LEU A 50 -3.56 14.64 -10.38
CA LEU A 50 -4.44 13.51 -10.02
C LEU A 50 -5.02 13.64 -8.61
N LEU A 51 -4.42 14.50 -7.78
CA LEU A 51 -4.93 14.91 -6.47
C LEU A 51 -4.89 16.44 -6.40
N THR A 52 -5.84 17.03 -5.66
CA THR A 52 -5.74 18.45 -5.30
C THR A 52 -4.66 18.68 -4.23
N ALA A 53 -4.26 19.94 -4.06
CA ALA A 53 -3.32 20.30 -2.99
C ALA A 53 -3.90 20.00 -1.59
N GLU A 54 -5.21 20.16 -1.43
CA GLU A 54 -5.95 19.86 -0.20
C GLU A 54 -5.96 18.35 0.08
N GLU A 55 -6.26 17.52 -0.93
CA GLU A 55 -6.24 16.05 -0.81
C GLU A 55 -4.84 15.53 -0.48
N CYS A 56 -3.82 16.08 -1.15
CA CYS A 56 -2.42 15.76 -0.86
C CYS A 56 -2.07 16.08 0.59
N SER A 57 -2.43 17.27 1.07
CA SER A 57 -2.14 17.70 2.44
C SER A 57 -2.84 16.82 3.47
N LEU A 58 -4.11 16.46 3.21
CA LEU A 58 -4.88 15.57 4.08
C LEU A 58 -4.23 14.17 4.18
N LEU A 59 -3.84 13.59 3.05
CA LEU A 59 -3.22 12.26 2.98
C LEU A 59 -1.84 12.23 3.64
N VAL A 60 -0.99 13.23 3.38
CA VAL A 60 0.34 13.31 4.01
C VAL A 60 0.21 13.43 5.53
N ASN A 61 -0.73 14.23 6.04
CA ASN A 61 -0.96 14.37 7.48
C ASN A 61 -1.49 13.09 8.12
N ALA A 62 -2.28 12.28 7.39
CA ALA A 62 -2.80 11.01 7.90
C ALA A 62 -1.75 9.89 7.95
N LEU A 63 -0.64 10.04 7.22
CA LEU A 63 0.46 9.08 7.14
C LEU A 63 1.59 9.36 8.14
N GLN A 64 1.57 10.50 8.84
CA GLN A 64 2.56 10.91 9.85
C GLN A 64 2.07 10.63 11.27
#